data_AF-A0A835YGC3-F1
#
_entry.id   AF-A0A835YGC3-F1
#
_cell.length_a   1.000
_cell.length_b   1.000
_cell.length_c   1.000
_cell.angle_alpha   90.00
_cell.angle_beta   90.00
_cell.angle_gamma   90.00
#
_symmetry.space_group_name_H-M   'P 1'
#
loop_
_entity.id
_entity.type
_entity.pdbx_description
1 polymer ?
#
loop_
_entity_poly.entity_id
_entity_poly.type
_entity_poly.pdbx_seq_one_letter_code
_entity_poly.pdbx_strand_id
1 'polypeptide(L)'
;MQELILTSGEFITGAIVRAGAYIDGVTFTTSNNRTLSLGGGGGSPNQAAPCPVGAYKLAQVRGLAGSADEPYLIQLSLVWELLPSGAATALAAEDEARRAGWQCIYGLGSLIRIKSSVPECLSVAGSNTCLMGDCRRMLGCAAVGSGPALQLPGQQLPGQAFGRVACAGADSPSTSKDYQDPTQWCPRAQGLLAMNLPRPVNIRVITLILDVCDTGPSNPVSDIEFSYYNDPHSLQAYWSTISGGQAVFNRETSLIKNVKLPCDKFSRSTCDFENWVSYIDANAAALGVPELSAYPWHRTYIVPALTSCTAVGFSSGNTVYIAGAFASSTTAPNDYLNVFKHELGHNIGLSHSGRGDNAYGDGSDPMGYCQRCLYNAPHMMQLGWSKPYATLSGTQLPPGVPSDPITIAALTARRNTPVVIYPDWLPSSADAAYLGSAIVLSYRMRVGQDIGLPDEFDGAVSVHRAPAVMGMGGDPYVEAVVAKGGRAVVAGARLVVSVAPPTQATLSVAVVRVCRYAVSQAECVIA
;
A
#
# COMPACT_ATOMS: atom_id res chain seq x y z
N MET A 1 23.93 39.42 -0.67
CA MET A 1 23.23 38.62 -1.69
C MET A 1 24.13 37.46 -2.05
N GLN A 2 23.62 36.23 -2.02
CA GLN A 2 24.35 35.03 -2.41
C GLN A 2 23.59 34.41 -3.59
N GLU A 3 24.30 33.97 -4.63
CA GLU A 3 23.69 33.48 -5.87
C GLU A 3 24.31 32.14 -6.28
N LEU A 4 23.48 31.19 -6.71
CA LEU A 4 23.92 29.95 -7.37
C LEU A 4 23.78 30.15 -8.88
N ILE A 5 24.88 30.49 -9.55
CA ILE A 5 24.92 30.51 -11.02
C ILE A 5 25.31 29.11 -11.50
N LEU A 6 24.37 28.45 -12.17
CA LEU A 6 24.57 27.15 -12.80
C LEU A 6 25.37 27.32 -14.10
N THR A 7 26.35 26.44 -14.31
CA THR A 7 27.08 26.37 -15.59
C THR A 7 26.23 25.72 -16.68
N SER A 8 26.63 25.86 -17.95
CA SER A 8 25.90 25.21 -19.06
C SER A 8 25.81 23.70 -18.85
N GLY A 9 24.58 23.15 -18.85
CA GLY A 9 24.31 21.72 -18.60
C GLY A 9 24.31 21.31 -17.11
N GLU A 10 24.57 22.23 -16.19
CA GLU A 10 24.46 22.00 -14.76
C GLU A 10 23.04 22.28 -14.27
N PHE A 11 22.52 21.42 -13.40
CA PHE A 11 21.18 21.53 -12.84
C PHE A 11 21.15 21.09 -11.38
N ILE A 12 20.13 21.50 -10.63
CA ILE A 12 19.98 21.15 -9.22
C ILE A 12 19.46 19.71 -9.12
N THR A 13 20.17 18.88 -8.37
CA THR A 13 19.89 17.45 -8.15
C THR A 13 19.30 17.17 -6.77
N GLY A 14 19.43 18.10 -5.84
CA GLY A 14 18.89 17.98 -4.49
C GLY A 14 18.97 19.28 -3.70
N ALA A 15 18.26 19.32 -2.59
CA ALA A 15 18.38 20.37 -1.59
C ALA A 15 18.28 19.79 -0.18
N ILE A 16 19.06 20.32 0.75
CA ILE A 16 18.88 20.14 2.19
C ILE A 16 18.33 21.45 2.74
N VAL A 17 17.10 21.43 3.24
CA VAL A 17 16.42 22.59 3.82
C VAL A 17 16.42 22.44 5.34
N ARG A 18 17.00 23.41 6.05
CA ARG A 18 16.92 23.49 7.49
C ARG A 18 15.80 24.44 7.89
N ALA A 19 14.85 23.94 8.67
CA ALA A 19 13.68 24.70 9.07
C ALA A 19 13.35 24.51 10.55
N GLY A 20 13.04 25.62 11.23
CA GLY A 20 12.36 25.69 12.52
C GLY A 20 10.97 26.28 12.34
N ALA A 21 10.69 27.41 12.99
CA ALA A 21 9.51 28.23 12.69
C ALA A 21 9.59 28.88 11.29
N TYR A 22 10.81 29.11 10.80
CA TYR A 22 11.14 29.66 9.48
C TYR A 22 12.21 28.79 8.82
N ILE A 23 12.45 29.01 7.53
CA ILE A 23 13.57 28.41 6.82
C ILE A 23 14.84 29.15 7.22
N ASP A 24 15.67 28.47 8.01
CA ASP A 24 16.93 28.99 8.53
C ASP A 24 18.04 28.87 7.49
N GLY A 25 18.03 27.80 6.69
CA GLY A 25 19.02 27.63 5.63
C GLY A 25 18.63 26.62 4.56
N VAL A 26 19.24 26.74 3.38
CA VAL A 26 19.05 25.83 2.24
C VAL A 26 20.40 25.54 1.62
N THR A 27 20.75 24.27 1.48
CA THR A 27 21.92 23.81 0.73
C THR A 27 21.45 23.13 -0.54
N PHE A 28 21.65 23.75 -1.70
CA PHE A 28 21.43 23.11 -3.00
C PHE A 28 22.64 22.27 -3.40
N THR A 29 22.39 21.12 -4.01
CA THR A 29 23.40 20.26 -4.66
C THR A 29 23.11 20.20 -6.15
N THR A 30 24.14 20.31 -6.98
CA THR A 30 24.02 20.27 -8.44
C THR A 30 24.53 18.98 -9.06
N SER A 31 24.28 18.78 -10.35
CA SER A 31 24.76 17.65 -11.14
C SER A 31 26.30 17.61 -11.29
N ASN A 32 26.97 18.74 -11.06
CA ASN A 32 28.43 18.84 -11.03
C ASN A 32 29.01 18.68 -9.61
N ASN A 33 28.23 18.14 -8.67
CA ASN A 33 28.58 18.04 -7.25
C ASN A 33 28.96 19.38 -6.60
N ARG A 34 28.52 20.51 -7.17
CA ARG A 34 28.65 21.82 -6.51
C ARG A 34 27.56 21.94 -5.45
N THR A 35 27.89 22.60 -4.35
CA THR A 35 26.93 22.93 -3.30
C THR A 35 26.93 24.42 -3.02
N LEU A 36 25.74 25.02 -2.87
CA LEU A 36 25.60 26.36 -2.32
C LEU A 36 24.70 26.30 -1.10
N SER A 37 25.22 26.73 0.05
CA SER A 37 24.46 26.90 1.29
C SER A 37 24.11 28.36 1.49
N LEU A 38 22.81 28.63 1.61
CA LEU A 38 22.22 29.93 1.92
C LEU A 38 21.68 29.88 3.36
N GLY A 39 21.85 30.94 4.14
CA GLY A 39 21.30 31.04 5.50
C GLY A 39 22.17 30.40 6.61
N GLY A 40 21.57 30.15 7.76
CA GLY A 40 22.19 29.61 8.97
C GLY A 40 21.96 28.11 9.21
N GLY A 41 22.59 27.57 10.26
CA GLY A 41 22.51 26.14 10.62
C GLY A 41 21.37 25.76 11.57
N GLY A 42 20.50 26.71 11.94
CA GLY A 42 19.34 26.48 12.80
C GLY A 42 18.31 25.55 12.17
N GLY A 43 17.43 24.96 12.98
CA GLY A 43 16.34 24.11 12.50
C GLY A 43 16.74 22.67 12.14
N SER A 44 15.71 21.85 11.91
CA SER A 44 15.88 20.43 11.54
C SER A 44 16.14 20.30 10.03
N PRO A 45 17.13 19.50 9.61
CA PRO A 45 17.41 19.28 8.19
C PRO A 45 16.33 18.38 7.56
N ASN A 46 15.87 18.76 6.38
CA ASN A 46 14.96 17.99 5.53
C ASN A 46 15.60 17.87 4.14
N GLN A 47 15.59 16.69 3.55
CA GLN A 47 16.17 16.47 2.22
C GLN A 47 15.08 16.41 1.15
N ALA A 48 15.29 17.13 0.05
CA ALA A 48 14.50 17.05 -1.17
C ALA A 48 15.40 16.56 -2.32
N ALA A 49 15.05 15.43 -2.92
CA ALA A 49 15.70 14.86 -4.09
C ALA A 49 14.64 14.14 -4.95
N PRO A 50 14.85 13.98 -6.27
CA PRO A 50 13.93 13.22 -7.10
C PRO A 50 13.95 11.75 -6.67
N CYS A 51 12.77 11.12 -6.62
CA CYS A 51 12.58 9.73 -6.20
C CYS A 51 12.50 8.81 -7.44
N PRO A 52 13.16 7.63 -7.45
CA PRO A 52 14.02 7.07 -6.40
C PRO A 52 15.39 7.75 -6.28
N VAL A 53 16.09 7.54 -5.16
CA VAL A 53 17.47 8.00 -4.96
C VAL A 53 18.34 7.51 -6.12
N GLY A 54 18.86 8.43 -6.93
CA GLY A 54 19.55 8.13 -8.21
C GLY A 54 18.84 8.67 -9.46
N ALA A 55 17.56 9.01 -9.36
CA ALA A 55 16.77 9.62 -10.44
C ALA A 55 17.21 11.05 -10.77
N TYR A 56 18.15 11.63 -10.02
CA TYR A 56 18.75 12.93 -10.33
C TYR A 56 19.52 12.92 -11.67
N LYS A 57 19.81 11.74 -12.24
CA LYS A 57 20.32 11.63 -13.61
C LYS A 57 19.25 11.85 -14.68
N LEU A 58 17.98 11.86 -14.29
CA LEU A 58 16.83 11.90 -15.19
C LEU A 58 15.93 13.12 -14.96
N ALA A 59 16.06 13.80 -13.82
CA ALA A 59 15.23 14.93 -13.46
C ALA A 59 16.03 16.13 -12.93
N GLN A 60 15.54 17.34 -13.23
CA GLN A 60 16.06 18.62 -12.76
C GLN A 60 14.98 19.41 -12.02
N VAL A 61 15.39 20.35 -11.16
CA VAL A 61 14.47 21.34 -10.60
C VAL A 61 14.05 22.32 -11.70
N ARG A 62 12.76 22.34 -12.01
CA ARG A 62 12.13 23.30 -12.93
C ARG A 62 11.77 24.62 -12.25
N GLY A 63 11.46 24.56 -10.95
CA GLY A 63 10.98 25.73 -10.22
C GLY A 63 10.91 25.49 -8.72
N LEU A 64 10.63 26.58 -8.00
CA LEU A 64 10.45 26.62 -6.56
C LEU A 64 9.04 27.12 -6.25
N ALA A 65 8.43 26.58 -5.20
CA ALA A 65 7.15 27.05 -4.67
C ALA A 65 7.23 27.13 -3.14
N GLY A 66 6.38 27.93 -2.50
CA GLY A 66 6.46 28.12 -1.06
C GLY A 66 5.44 29.09 -0.49
N SER A 67 5.53 29.30 0.81
CA SER A 67 4.80 30.34 1.54
C SER A 67 5.75 31.09 2.46
N ALA A 68 5.46 32.37 2.67
CA ALA A 68 6.21 33.26 3.53
C ALA A 68 5.26 33.90 4.55
N ASP A 69 5.80 34.16 5.73
CA ASP A 69 5.20 35.01 6.76
C ASP A 69 6.18 36.17 6.95
N GLU A 70 5.85 37.33 6.38
CA GLU A 70 6.82 38.40 6.14
C GLU A 70 7.59 38.79 7.41
N PRO A 71 8.94 38.88 7.36
CA PRO A 71 9.82 38.81 6.17
C PRO A 71 10.38 37.41 5.84
N TYR A 72 9.84 36.33 6.41
CA TYR A 72 10.50 35.03 6.44
C TYR A 72 9.80 33.97 5.59
N LEU A 73 10.59 33.12 4.92
CA LEU A 73 10.05 31.94 4.23
C LEU A 73 9.74 30.85 5.26
N ILE A 74 8.52 30.35 5.30
CA ILE A 74 8.09 29.28 6.22
C ILE A 74 7.98 27.91 5.53
N GLN A 75 7.84 27.90 4.20
CA GLN A 75 7.76 26.69 3.40
C GLN A 75 8.49 26.86 2.06
N LEU A 76 9.27 25.85 1.69
CA LEU A 76 9.90 25.70 0.38
C LEU A 76 9.59 24.32 -0.19
N SER A 77 9.29 24.27 -1.49
CA SER A 77 8.99 23.08 -2.27
C SER A 77 9.77 23.15 -3.58
N LEU A 78 10.34 22.02 -4.02
CA LEU A 78 11.06 21.89 -5.29
C LEU A 78 10.14 21.20 -6.30
N VAL A 79 10.02 21.78 -7.49
CA VAL A 79 9.27 21.20 -8.62
C VAL A 79 10.25 20.53 -9.56
N TRP A 80 10.08 19.24 -9.81
CA TRP A 80 10.97 18.45 -10.67
C TRP A 80 10.39 18.28 -12.08
N GLU A 81 11.25 18.25 -13.09
CA GLU A 81 10.93 17.86 -14.48
C GLU A 81 12.00 16.94 -15.04
N LEU A 82 11.69 16.18 -16.08
CA LEU A 82 12.66 15.32 -16.75
C LEU A 82 13.64 16.14 -17.62
N LEU A 83 14.90 15.70 -17.70
CA LEU A 83 15.93 16.37 -18.50
C LEU A 83 15.65 16.27 -20.01
N PRO A 84 15.78 17.36 -20.79
CA PRO A 84 15.50 17.36 -22.24
C PRO A 84 16.37 16.41 -23.07
N SER A 85 17.65 16.24 -22.72
CA SER A 85 18.59 15.35 -23.41
C SER A 85 18.38 13.87 -23.09
N GLY A 86 17.55 13.58 -22.08
CA GLY A 86 17.10 12.23 -21.78
C GLY A 86 16.14 11.68 -22.82
N ALA A 87 15.56 12.48 -23.73
CA ALA A 87 14.56 11.99 -24.70
C ALA A 87 15.14 11.14 -25.85
N ALA A 88 16.39 11.39 -26.25
CA ALA A 88 17.04 10.65 -27.35
C ALA A 88 17.76 9.38 -26.86
N THR A 89 18.36 9.41 -25.67
CA THR A 89 18.81 8.21 -24.95
C THR A 89 17.67 7.47 -24.28
N ALA A 90 16.51 8.11 -24.06
CA ALA A 90 15.31 7.42 -23.61
C ALA A 90 14.85 6.38 -24.62
N LEU A 91 15.08 6.52 -25.94
CA LEU A 91 14.69 5.52 -26.94
C LEU A 91 15.61 4.28 -26.95
N ALA A 92 16.93 4.47 -26.78
CA ALA A 92 17.87 3.36 -26.63
C ALA A 92 17.72 2.68 -25.25
N ALA A 93 17.49 3.50 -24.21
CA ALA A 93 17.07 3.02 -22.90
C ALA A 93 15.64 2.47 -22.93
N GLU A 94 14.77 2.82 -23.87
CA GLU A 94 13.40 2.30 -24.03
C GLU A 94 13.47 0.87 -24.55
N ASP A 95 14.41 0.60 -25.46
CA ASP A 95 14.61 -0.71 -26.04
C ASP A 95 15.34 -1.67 -25.08
N GLU A 96 16.19 -1.13 -24.19
CA GLU A 96 16.79 -1.85 -23.07
C GLU A 96 15.81 -1.97 -21.87
N ALA A 97 14.97 -0.96 -21.64
CA ALA A 97 13.92 -0.93 -20.61
C ALA A 97 12.71 -1.80 -20.98
N ARG A 98 12.34 -1.94 -22.26
CA ARG A 98 11.35 -2.93 -22.73
C ARG A 98 11.88 -4.36 -22.60
N ARG A 99 13.16 -4.59 -22.86
CA ARG A 99 13.83 -5.89 -22.58
C ARG A 99 13.96 -6.17 -21.07
N ALA A 100 14.04 -5.12 -20.25
CA ALA A 100 14.08 -5.20 -18.79
C ALA A 100 12.72 -5.00 -18.08
N GLY A 101 11.61 -4.89 -18.82
CA GLY A 101 10.24 -4.89 -18.28
C GLY A 101 9.66 -3.57 -17.73
N TRP A 102 10.18 -2.40 -18.08
CA TRP A 102 9.61 -1.10 -17.67
C TRP A 102 8.64 -0.55 -18.72
N GLN A 103 7.58 0.15 -18.27
CA GLN A 103 6.64 0.89 -19.12
C GLN A 103 6.59 2.37 -18.73
N CYS A 104 6.58 3.26 -19.73
CA CYS A 104 6.32 4.70 -19.57
C CYS A 104 4.82 4.98 -19.61
N ILE A 105 4.30 5.78 -18.66
CA ILE A 105 2.95 6.34 -18.71
C ILE A 105 3.04 7.80 -19.17
N TYR A 106 2.44 8.11 -20.32
CA TYR A 106 2.24 9.49 -20.76
C TYR A 106 0.96 10.07 -20.16
N GLY A 107 1.00 11.31 -19.65
CA GLY A 107 -0.19 12.17 -19.67
C GLY A 107 -0.54 12.99 -18.42
N LEU A 108 0.00 12.74 -17.22
CA LEU A 108 -0.40 13.52 -16.03
C LEU A 108 0.80 13.84 -15.15
N GLY A 109 1.29 15.07 -15.24
CA GLY A 109 2.34 15.58 -14.35
C GLY A 109 1.79 15.88 -12.97
N SER A 110 1.88 14.94 -12.03
CA SER A 110 1.68 15.12 -10.58
C SER A 110 2.28 13.94 -9.80
N LEU A 111 3.09 14.20 -8.76
CA LEU A 111 3.76 13.19 -7.92
C LEU A 111 3.70 13.56 -6.44
N ILE A 112 3.63 12.53 -5.61
CA ILE A 112 3.28 12.51 -4.18
C ILE A 112 4.28 13.29 -3.25
N ARG A 113 4.14 14.60 -2.87
CA ARG A 113 4.74 15.25 -1.63
C ARG A 113 4.54 14.24 -0.49
N ILE A 114 5.43 14.32 0.48
CA ILE A 114 5.16 13.80 1.79
C ILE A 114 5.72 14.87 2.85
N LYS A 115 4.96 15.65 3.69
CA LYS A 115 5.45 16.51 4.84
C LYS A 115 4.99 16.28 6.32
N SER A 116 6.02 16.24 7.20
CA SER A 116 6.17 16.18 8.69
C SER A 116 5.61 14.98 9.47
N SER A 117 6.53 14.07 9.87
CA SER A 117 6.35 12.75 10.55
C SER A 117 5.42 11.75 9.88
N VAL A 118 4.32 12.22 9.31
CA VAL A 118 3.73 11.66 8.11
C VAL A 118 4.17 12.50 6.96
N PRO A 119 4.09 11.99 5.74
CA PRO A 119 4.34 12.92 4.70
C PRO A 119 3.01 13.05 3.82
N GLU A 120 2.58 14.24 3.36
CA GLU A 120 1.54 14.52 2.29
C GLU A 120 2.02 15.05 0.93
N CYS A 121 1.25 14.96 -0.18
CA CYS A 121 1.51 15.45 -1.55
C CYS A 121 0.85 16.71 -2.11
N LEU A 122 1.53 17.61 -2.87
CA LEU A 122 0.94 18.28 -4.06
C LEU A 122 1.88 18.85 -5.16
N SER A 123 1.46 18.67 -6.42
CA SER A 123 1.45 19.59 -7.59
C SER A 123 0.32 19.07 -8.50
N VAL A 124 -0.59 19.80 -9.18
CA VAL A 124 -0.57 21.09 -9.91
C VAL A 124 -1.99 21.71 -9.93
N ALA A 125 -2.14 23.05 -9.94
CA ALA A 125 -3.01 23.82 -10.86
C ALA A 125 -2.98 25.32 -10.52
N GLY A 126 -2.84 26.15 -11.56
CA GLY A 126 -2.87 27.60 -11.44
C GLY A 126 -4.23 28.13 -10.97
N SER A 127 -4.22 28.97 -9.95
CA SER A 127 -5.22 30.01 -9.79
C SER A 127 -4.49 31.33 -9.56
N ASN A 128 -4.78 32.30 -10.42
CA ASN A 128 -4.40 33.68 -10.20
C ASN A 128 -4.98 34.15 -8.87
N THR A 129 -4.13 34.37 -7.87
CA THR A 129 -4.50 35.13 -6.69
C THR A 129 -3.39 36.14 -6.44
N CYS A 130 -3.55 37.31 -7.04
CA CYS A 130 -2.92 38.53 -6.57
C CYS A 130 -3.56 38.90 -5.21
N LEU A 131 -2.74 39.26 -4.23
CA LEU A 131 -3.16 40.16 -3.16
C LEU A 131 -2.38 41.47 -3.29
N MET A 132 -3.13 42.44 -3.82
CA MET A 132 -3.09 43.90 -3.75
C MET A 132 -1.76 44.65 -3.50
N GLY A 133 -1.41 45.49 -4.48
CA GLY A 133 -0.51 46.64 -4.32
C GLY A 133 0.16 47.02 -5.64
N ASP A 134 -0.44 47.96 -6.36
CA ASP A 134 0.04 48.63 -7.60
C ASP A 134 1.45 48.28 -8.12
N CYS A 135 1.53 47.67 -9.31
CA CYS A 135 2.60 47.99 -10.26
C CYS A 135 2.20 47.78 -11.72
N ARG A 136 2.52 48.80 -12.52
CA ARG A 136 2.22 48.99 -13.93
C ARG A 136 3.06 48.04 -14.80
N ARG A 137 2.48 47.61 -15.93
CA ARG A 137 3.10 47.15 -17.19
C ARG A 137 4.41 46.35 -17.08
N MET A 138 4.38 45.07 -17.45
CA MET A 138 5.40 44.53 -18.35
C MET A 138 4.79 43.51 -19.33
N LEU A 139 4.99 43.82 -20.61
CA LEU A 139 4.81 42.97 -21.78
C LEU A 139 6.13 42.26 -22.08
N GLY A 140 6.05 41.04 -22.62
CA GLY A 140 7.07 40.40 -23.45
C GLY A 140 8.05 39.50 -22.69
N CYS A 141 8.42 38.31 -23.18
CA CYS A 141 8.73 38.05 -24.59
C CYS A 141 7.94 36.89 -25.20
N ALA A 142 7.26 37.21 -26.32
CA ALA A 142 7.02 36.28 -27.41
C ALA A 142 8.23 36.30 -28.35
N ALA A 143 8.58 35.15 -28.93
CA ALA A 143 9.39 35.10 -30.13
C ALA A 143 8.59 35.71 -31.30
N VAL A 144 9.23 36.60 -32.04
CA VAL A 144 8.66 37.26 -33.23
C VAL A 144 8.77 36.32 -34.43
N GLY A 145 7.64 36.04 -35.06
CA GLY A 145 7.52 35.35 -36.34
C GLY A 145 6.05 35.35 -36.79
N SER A 146 5.72 36.27 -37.68
CA SER A 146 4.36 36.65 -38.10
C SER A 146 3.61 35.61 -38.94
N GLY A 147 2.40 35.23 -38.49
CA GLY A 147 1.36 34.52 -39.26
C GLY A 147 0.06 34.40 -38.42
N PRO A 148 -1.15 34.49 -39.01
CA PRO A 148 -2.38 34.81 -38.26
C PRO A 148 -2.95 33.65 -37.44
N ALA A 149 -3.57 34.02 -36.33
CA ALA A 149 -4.09 33.17 -35.28
C ALA A 149 -5.26 32.27 -35.71
N LEU A 150 -5.29 31.06 -35.14
CA LEU A 150 -6.51 30.27 -34.95
C LEU A 150 -6.91 30.37 -33.47
N GLN A 151 -8.03 31.02 -33.20
CA GLN A 151 -8.65 31.14 -31.88
C GLN A 151 -9.57 29.93 -31.66
N LEU A 152 -9.51 29.30 -30.48
CA LEU A 152 -10.62 28.49 -29.97
C LEU A 152 -10.99 28.97 -28.55
N PRO A 153 -12.29 29.18 -28.25
CA PRO A 153 -12.75 29.77 -27.00
C PRO A 153 -13.14 28.73 -25.95
N GLY A 154 -12.93 29.10 -24.68
CA GLY A 154 -13.81 28.72 -23.57
C GLY A 154 -13.52 27.41 -22.84
N GLN A 155 -12.90 27.52 -21.65
CA GLN A 155 -13.26 26.68 -20.51
C GLN A 155 -12.87 27.39 -19.21
N GLN A 156 -13.88 27.83 -18.45
CA GLN A 156 -13.74 28.14 -17.03
C GLN A 156 -13.88 26.84 -16.25
N LEU A 157 -12.99 26.58 -15.30
CA LEU A 157 -13.16 25.53 -14.29
C LEU A 157 -13.58 26.18 -12.96
N PRO A 158 -14.64 25.68 -12.29
CA PRO A 158 -15.07 26.18 -10.99
C PRO A 158 -14.26 25.54 -9.87
N GLY A 159 -14.00 26.34 -8.83
CA GLY A 159 -13.26 25.93 -7.64
C GLY A 159 -14.01 24.91 -6.78
N GLN A 160 -13.24 24.03 -6.14
CA GLN A 160 -13.69 23.23 -5.00
C GLN A 160 -12.60 23.20 -3.93
N ALA A 161 -13.03 23.36 -2.68
CA ALA A 161 -12.22 23.31 -1.49
C ALA A 161 -12.13 21.86 -0.96
N PHE A 162 -10.95 21.45 -0.50
CA PHE A 162 -10.73 20.16 0.17
C PHE A 162 -10.41 20.37 1.66
N GLY A 163 -11.06 19.57 2.51
CA GLY A 163 -10.85 19.51 3.96
C GLY A 163 -9.58 18.73 4.35
N ARG A 164 -9.03 19.05 5.53
CA ARG A 164 -7.80 18.47 6.09
C ARG A 164 -8.06 17.09 6.69
N VAL A 165 -7.10 16.17 6.51
CA VAL A 165 -6.94 14.97 7.32
C VAL A 165 -5.56 15.04 7.97
N ALA A 166 -5.51 14.94 9.31
CA ALA A 166 -4.28 14.99 10.10
C ALA A 166 -3.90 13.59 10.59
N CYS A 167 -2.61 13.28 10.60
CA CYS A 167 -2.06 12.15 11.32
C CYS A 167 -1.52 12.65 12.67
N ALA A 168 -2.06 12.13 13.77
CA ALA A 168 -1.58 12.43 15.11
C ALA A 168 -0.28 11.68 15.42
N GLY A 169 0.64 12.35 16.10
CA GLY A 169 1.91 11.78 16.54
C GLY A 169 2.89 12.83 17.03
N ALA A 170 2.47 13.65 17.99
CA ALA A 170 3.39 14.33 18.91
C ALA A 170 3.07 13.77 20.31
N ASP A 171 4.05 13.16 20.96
CA ASP A 171 4.46 13.57 22.31
C ASP A 171 5.69 12.78 22.80
N SER A 172 6.62 13.56 23.37
CA SER A 172 7.67 13.23 24.34
C SER A 172 9.15 13.12 23.87
N PRO A 173 10.10 13.74 24.61
CA PRO A 173 11.50 13.88 24.23
C PRO A 173 12.39 12.84 24.92
N SER A 174 13.15 12.05 24.16
CA SER A 174 14.26 11.25 24.73
C SER A 174 15.59 11.55 24.03
N THR A 175 16.55 11.96 24.83
CA THR A 175 17.89 12.43 24.50
C THR A 175 18.91 11.29 24.29
N SER A 176 18.66 10.33 23.39
CA SER A 176 19.65 9.28 23.09
C SER A 176 20.32 9.50 21.71
N LYS A 177 21.65 9.50 21.74
CA LYS A 177 22.58 9.84 20.65
C LYS A 177 22.75 8.77 19.55
N ASP A 178 21.90 7.75 19.50
CA ASP A 178 22.10 6.60 18.60
C ASP A 178 21.02 6.55 17.51
N TYR A 179 21.18 7.34 16.46
CA TYR A 179 20.48 7.14 15.19
C TYR A 179 21.39 7.58 14.02
N GLN A 180 22.21 6.65 13.53
CA GLN A 180 22.94 6.79 12.27
C GLN A 180 22.69 5.56 11.39
N ASP A 181 21.58 5.56 10.66
CA ASP A 181 21.51 4.92 9.34
C ASP A 181 20.45 5.63 8.48
N PRO A 182 20.85 6.50 7.52
CA PRO A 182 19.94 7.21 6.63
C PRO A 182 19.35 6.35 5.51
N THR A 183 19.66 5.04 5.43
CA THR A 183 19.26 4.20 4.29
C THR A 183 17.97 3.38 4.49
N GLN A 184 17.33 3.46 5.65
CA GLN A 184 16.27 2.50 6.04
C GLN A 184 14.87 3.09 6.23
N TRP A 185 14.44 4.01 5.37
CA TRP A 185 13.13 4.64 5.50
C TRP A 185 12.23 4.30 4.31
N CYS A 186 11.08 3.70 4.63
CA CYS A 186 9.87 3.43 3.80
C CYS A 186 9.73 2.04 3.13
N PRO A 187 9.17 1.03 3.83
CA PRO A 187 8.55 -0.13 3.20
C PRO A 187 7.40 0.24 2.23
N ARG A 188 6.75 1.40 2.44
CA ARG A 188 5.63 1.91 1.61
C ARG A 188 6.02 2.39 0.20
N ALA A 189 7.30 2.67 -0.07
CA ALA A 189 7.75 3.11 -1.40
C ALA A 189 8.15 1.94 -2.32
N GLN A 190 8.43 0.76 -1.76
CA GLN A 190 8.88 -0.41 -2.52
C GLN A 190 7.74 -1.12 -3.27
N GLY A 191 6.48 -0.98 -2.84
CA GLY A 191 5.33 -1.58 -3.53
C GLY A 191 4.89 -0.83 -4.79
N LEU A 192 5.12 0.49 -4.86
CA LEU A 192 4.64 1.36 -5.95
C LEU A 192 5.65 1.55 -7.08
N LEU A 193 6.95 1.37 -6.80
CA LEU A 193 7.99 1.32 -7.82
C LEU A 193 8.31 -0.14 -8.05
N ALA A 194 7.85 -0.68 -9.18
CA ALA A 194 8.26 -1.99 -9.70
C ALA A 194 9.74 -2.01 -10.10
N MET A 195 10.64 -1.60 -9.20
CA MET A 195 12.02 -2.03 -9.24
C MET A 195 11.99 -3.55 -9.19
N ASN A 196 12.74 -4.21 -10.06
CA ASN A 196 13.17 -5.58 -9.84
C ASN A 196 13.71 -5.66 -8.40
N LEU A 197 12.91 -6.11 -7.43
CA LEU A 197 13.42 -6.47 -6.11
C LEU A 197 14.30 -7.70 -6.39
N PRO A 198 15.64 -7.59 -6.40
CA PRO A 198 16.47 -8.71 -6.81
C PRO A 198 16.50 -9.80 -5.73
N ARG A 199 15.80 -9.60 -4.60
CA ARG A 199 15.81 -10.48 -3.46
C ARG A 199 14.42 -10.53 -2.81
N PRO A 200 13.94 -11.73 -2.48
CA PRO A 200 12.79 -11.88 -1.60
C PRO A 200 12.98 -11.10 -0.28
N VAL A 201 11.90 -10.53 0.23
CA VAL A 201 11.85 -9.90 1.54
C VAL A 201 11.74 -11.00 2.59
N ASN A 202 12.72 -11.09 3.48
CA ASN A 202 12.67 -12.01 4.62
C ASN A 202 11.71 -11.46 5.67
N ILE A 203 10.60 -12.15 5.89
CA ILE A 203 9.68 -11.84 6.99
C ILE A 203 10.25 -12.46 8.26
N ARG A 204 10.63 -11.59 9.19
CA ARG A 204 11.19 -11.97 10.49
C ARG A 204 10.12 -11.92 11.55
N VAL A 205 9.74 -13.06 12.09
CA VAL A 205 8.74 -13.15 13.16
C VAL A 205 9.38 -13.74 14.41
N ILE A 206 9.17 -13.11 15.56
CA ILE A 206 9.39 -13.76 16.84
C ILE A 206 8.03 -14.19 17.41
N THR A 207 7.91 -15.45 17.78
CA THR A 207 6.72 -16.02 18.41
C THR A 207 7.06 -16.48 19.81
N LEU A 208 6.48 -15.82 20.81
CA LEU A 208 6.68 -16.07 22.21
C LEU A 208 5.46 -16.80 22.78
N ILE A 209 5.65 -18.06 23.19
CA ILE A 209 4.60 -18.87 23.81
C ILE A 209 4.68 -18.63 25.32
N LEU A 210 3.64 -18.03 25.87
CA LEU A 210 3.67 -17.57 27.25
C LEU A 210 3.22 -18.68 28.21
N ASP A 211 4.05 -18.97 29.19
CA ASP A 211 3.72 -19.75 30.38
C ASP A 211 3.45 -18.76 31.51
N VAL A 212 2.17 -18.57 31.84
CA VAL A 212 1.74 -17.65 32.89
C VAL A 212 1.38 -18.46 34.13
N CYS A 213 2.02 -18.11 35.23
CA CYS A 213 1.80 -18.70 36.55
C CYS A 213 2.09 -20.20 36.68
N ASP A 214 3.18 -20.71 36.08
CA ASP A 214 3.57 -22.13 36.18
C ASP A 214 2.50 -23.10 35.67
N THR A 215 1.65 -22.63 34.75
CA THR A 215 0.58 -23.48 34.18
C THR A 215 1.04 -24.25 32.96
N GLY A 216 2.28 -24.03 32.54
CA GLY A 216 2.86 -24.56 31.33
C GLY A 216 2.53 -23.69 30.11
N PRO A 217 3.32 -23.81 29.03
CA PRO A 217 3.02 -23.15 27.78
C PRO A 217 1.72 -23.71 27.21
N SER A 218 0.91 -22.86 26.56
CA SER A 218 -0.35 -23.30 25.94
C SER A 218 -0.15 -24.32 24.83
N ASN A 219 1.01 -24.29 24.19
CA ASN A 219 1.36 -25.12 23.05
C ASN A 219 2.85 -25.48 23.16
N PRO A 220 3.26 -26.71 22.83
CA PRO A 220 4.67 -27.01 22.73
C PRO A 220 5.28 -26.29 21.51
N VAL A 221 6.55 -25.88 21.62
CA VAL A 221 7.29 -25.23 20.52
C VAL A 221 7.23 -26.05 19.23
N SER A 222 7.29 -27.38 19.34
CA SER A 222 7.24 -28.30 18.20
C SER A 222 5.95 -28.20 17.40
N ASP A 223 4.80 -27.93 18.03
CA ASP A 223 3.52 -27.81 17.32
C ASP A 223 3.49 -26.52 16.51
N ILE A 224 4.02 -25.43 17.07
CA ILE A 224 4.13 -24.16 16.36
C ILE A 224 5.16 -24.26 15.24
N GLU A 225 6.31 -24.92 15.47
CA GLU A 225 7.29 -25.19 14.41
C GLU A 225 6.71 -26.03 13.28
N PHE A 226 5.90 -27.04 13.61
CA PHE A 226 5.23 -27.85 12.60
C PHE A 226 4.31 -26.97 11.73
N SER A 227 3.50 -26.13 12.38
CA SER A 227 2.59 -25.18 11.73
C SER A 227 3.31 -24.15 10.87
N TYR A 228 4.47 -23.67 11.31
CA TYR A 228 5.21 -22.63 10.62
C TYR A 228 6.00 -23.17 9.43
N TYR A 229 6.54 -24.39 9.52
CA TYR A 229 7.58 -24.85 8.60
C TYR A 229 7.36 -26.25 7.99
N ASN A 230 6.72 -27.17 8.70
CA ASN A 230 6.72 -28.59 8.30
C ASN A 230 5.37 -29.06 7.73
N ASP A 231 4.27 -28.39 8.04
CA ASP A 231 2.97 -28.67 7.46
C ASP A 231 2.97 -28.37 5.93
N PRO A 232 2.34 -29.20 5.07
CA PRO A 232 2.22 -28.92 3.63
C PRO A 232 1.52 -27.58 3.33
N HIS A 233 0.68 -27.09 4.24
CA HIS A 233 0.01 -25.81 4.23
C HIS A 233 0.58 -24.83 5.27
N SER A 234 1.81 -25.07 5.72
CA SER A 234 2.51 -24.24 6.70
C SER A 234 2.54 -22.76 6.31
N LEU A 235 2.75 -21.89 7.29
CA LEU A 235 2.87 -20.45 7.05
C LEU A 235 4.00 -20.12 6.04
N GLN A 236 5.10 -20.87 6.09
CA GLN A 236 6.18 -20.80 5.10
C GLN A 236 5.68 -21.14 3.68
N ALA A 237 5.01 -22.28 3.50
CA ALA A 237 4.48 -22.69 2.21
C ALA A 237 3.43 -21.69 1.69
N TYR A 238 2.58 -21.19 2.59
CA TYR A 238 1.57 -20.19 2.32
C TYR A 238 2.18 -18.89 1.76
N TRP A 239 3.07 -18.23 2.51
CA TRP A 239 3.68 -16.96 2.09
C TRP A 239 4.59 -17.10 0.87
N SER A 240 5.31 -18.22 0.75
CA SER A 240 6.08 -18.51 -0.47
C SER A 240 5.17 -18.60 -1.70
N THR A 241 4.06 -19.34 -1.60
CA THR A 241 3.12 -19.53 -2.71
C THR A 241 2.44 -18.22 -3.10
N ILE A 242 1.81 -17.54 -2.14
CA ILE A 242 0.97 -16.36 -2.41
C ILE A 242 1.78 -15.15 -2.90
N SER A 243 3.00 -14.97 -2.39
CA SER A 243 3.88 -13.89 -2.84
C SER A 243 4.59 -14.24 -4.16
N GLY A 244 4.47 -15.49 -4.62
CA GLY A 244 5.26 -16.10 -5.67
C GLY A 244 6.76 -16.16 -5.35
N GLY A 245 7.14 -16.17 -4.07
CA GLY A 245 8.52 -16.11 -3.59
C GLY A 245 9.06 -14.70 -3.39
N GLN A 246 8.24 -13.65 -3.42
CA GLN A 246 8.67 -12.29 -3.05
C GLN A 246 8.81 -12.10 -1.54
N ALA A 247 8.09 -12.90 -0.77
CA ALA A 247 8.19 -12.97 0.67
C ALA A 247 8.71 -14.34 1.08
N VAL A 248 9.73 -14.34 1.92
CA VAL A 248 10.33 -15.56 2.47
C VAL A 248 10.12 -15.56 3.96
N PHE A 249 9.51 -16.63 4.46
CA PHE A 249 9.40 -16.90 5.87
C PHE A 249 9.96 -18.28 6.13
N ASN A 250 10.96 -18.34 7.00
CA ASN A 250 11.70 -19.55 7.26
C ASN A 250 12.24 -19.54 8.70
N ARG A 251 12.81 -20.68 9.08
CA ARG A 251 13.38 -20.90 10.41
C ARG A 251 14.66 -20.09 10.68
N GLU A 252 15.37 -19.64 9.65
CA GLU A 252 16.63 -18.91 9.80
C GLU A 252 16.41 -17.47 10.28
N THR A 253 15.25 -16.89 9.95
CA THR A 253 14.94 -15.49 10.25
C THR A 253 13.81 -15.30 11.26
N SER A 254 13.26 -16.40 11.78
CA SER A 254 12.14 -16.38 12.71
C SER A 254 12.43 -17.28 13.91
N LEU A 255 11.95 -16.87 15.09
CA LEU A 255 12.20 -17.56 16.35
C LEU A 255 10.87 -17.96 17.00
N ILE A 256 10.79 -19.18 17.51
CA ILE A 256 9.70 -19.62 18.40
C ILE A 256 10.31 -19.95 19.75
N LYS A 257 9.78 -19.39 20.84
CA LYS A 257 10.35 -19.55 22.18
C LYS A 257 9.28 -19.53 23.26
N ASN A 258 9.44 -20.42 24.25
CA ASN A 258 8.66 -20.35 25.48
C ASN A 258 9.19 -19.24 26.40
N VAL A 259 8.29 -18.48 27.00
CA VAL A 259 8.59 -17.40 27.95
C VAL A 259 7.76 -17.58 29.20
N LYS A 260 8.42 -17.68 30.34
CA LYS A 260 7.75 -17.84 31.64
C LYS A 260 7.54 -16.49 32.30
N LEU A 261 6.29 -16.16 32.63
CA LEU A 261 5.90 -14.94 33.32
C LEU A 261 5.59 -15.21 34.81
N PRO A 262 6.03 -14.34 35.73
CA PRO A 262 5.93 -14.58 37.16
C PRO A 262 4.50 -14.35 37.72
N CYS A 263 4.06 -15.21 38.64
CA CYS A 263 2.68 -15.24 39.16
C CYS A 263 2.29 -14.02 40.00
N ASP A 264 3.26 -13.35 40.62
CA ASP A 264 3.04 -12.18 41.47
C ASP A 264 2.74 -10.91 40.65
N LYS A 265 3.01 -10.94 39.35
CA LYS A 265 2.81 -9.80 38.44
C LYS A 265 1.70 -10.02 37.41
N PHE A 266 1.44 -11.27 37.05
CA PHE A 266 0.52 -11.61 35.97
C PHE A 266 -0.54 -12.60 36.46
N SER A 267 -1.75 -12.46 35.93
CA SER A 267 -2.87 -13.36 36.21
C SER A 267 -3.47 -13.88 34.91
N ARG A 268 -3.96 -15.12 34.92
CA ARG A 268 -4.73 -15.70 33.82
C ARG A 268 -6.18 -15.21 33.74
N SER A 269 -6.62 -14.44 34.74
CA SER A 269 -7.97 -13.90 34.82
C SER A 269 -8.10 -12.49 34.23
N THR A 270 -7.02 -11.93 33.66
CA THR A 270 -7.01 -10.60 33.06
C THR A 270 -6.51 -10.66 31.62
N CYS A 271 -7.00 -9.76 30.77
CA CYS A 271 -6.59 -9.60 29.37
C CYS A 271 -5.62 -8.43 29.22
N ASP A 272 -4.70 -8.27 30.18
CA ASP A 272 -3.77 -7.12 30.25
C ASP A 272 -2.54 -7.35 29.36
N PHE A 273 -2.80 -7.54 28.07
CA PHE A 273 -1.79 -7.93 27.09
C PHE A 273 -0.69 -6.86 26.93
N GLU A 274 -1.03 -5.58 27.04
CA GLU A 274 -0.08 -4.47 26.95
C GLU A 274 0.97 -4.52 28.06
N ASN A 275 0.55 -4.82 29.30
CA ASN A 275 1.46 -4.99 30.42
C ASN A 275 2.35 -6.22 30.24
N TRP A 276 1.82 -7.32 29.69
CA TRP A 276 2.62 -8.52 29.40
C TRP A 276 3.73 -8.23 28.39
N VAL A 277 3.40 -7.53 27.30
CA VAL A 277 4.38 -7.13 26.28
C VAL A 277 5.39 -6.14 26.83
N SER A 278 4.93 -5.12 27.53
CA SER A 278 5.82 -4.12 28.14
C SER A 278 6.82 -4.77 29.12
N TYR A 279 6.36 -5.76 29.90
CA TYR A 279 7.22 -6.53 30.78
C TYR A 279 8.22 -7.40 30.01
N ILE A 280 7.78 -8.12 28.98
CA ILE A 280 8.67 -8.95 28.16
C ILE A 280 9.74 -8.07 27.48
N ASP A 281 9.35 -6.93 26.91
CA ASP A 281 10.26 -5.97 26.28
C ASP A 281 11.29 -5.44 27.30
N ALA A 282 10.85 -5.05 28.50
CA ALA A 282 11.73 -4.54 29.55
C ALA A 282 12.64 -5.62 30.18
N ASN A 283 12.30 -6.90 30.06
CA ASN A 283 12.99 -8.01 30.72
C ASN A 283 13.48 -9.09 29.75
N ALA A 284 13.57 -8.79 28.45
CA ALA A 284 13.83 -9.77 27.39
C ALA A 284 15.07 -10.64 27.71
N ALA A 285 16.20 -10.00 28.04
CA ALA A 285 17.44 -10.69 28.37
C ALA A 285 17.30 -11.64 29.58
N ALA A 286 16.61 -11.22 30.65
CA ALA A 286 16.38 -12.04 31.84
C ALA A 286 15.44 -13.23 31.55
N LEU A 287 14.53 -13.07 30.60
CA LEU A 287 13.65 -14.11 30.07
C LEU A 287 14.32 -14.98 29.00
N GLY A 288 15.59 -14.70 28.68
CA GLY A 288 16.36 -15.35 27.61
C GLY A 288 15.83 -15.04 26.20
N VAL A 289 14.94 -14.07 26.04
CA VAL A 289 14.45 -13.60 24.75
C VAL A 289 15.54 -12.72 24.12
N PRO A 290 15.91 -12.94 22.84
CA PRO A 290 16.88 -12.07 22.18
C PRO A 290 16.34 -10.64 22.06
N GLU A 291 17.23 -9.70 21.74
CA GLU A 291 16.88 -8.31 21.48
C GLU A 291 15.71 -8.20 20.48
N LEU A 292 14.56 -7.71 20.95
CA LEU A 292 13.33 -7.61 20.16
C LEU A 292 13.41 -6.57 19.04
N SER A 293 14.44 -5.71 19.07
CA SER A 293 14.78 -4.80 17.97
C SER A 293 15.18 -5.54 16.69
N ALA A 294 15.60 -6.82 16.78
CA ALA A 294 15.83 -7.66 15.60
C ALA A 294 14.53 -8.10 14.89
N TYR A 295 13.39 -7.94 15.56
CA TYR A 295 12.04 -8.26 15.07
C TYR A 295 11.13 -7.02 15.21
N PRO A 296 11.45 -5.91 14.50
CA PRO A 296 10.77 -4.63 14.74
C PRO A 296 9.30 -4.61 14.28
N TRP A 297 8.91 -5.51 13.38
CA TRP A 297 7.62 -5.47 12.69
C TRP A 297 6.66 -6.61 13.02
N HIS A 298 7.15 -7.76 13.50
CA HIS A 298 6.31 -8.95 13.69
C HIS A 298 6.67 -9.68 14.98
N ARG A 299 5.88 -9.43 16.02
CA ARG A 299 5.99 -10.07 17.34
C ARG A 299 4.68 -10.74 17.66
N THR A 300 4.69 -12.06 17.77
CA THR A 300 3.51 -12.87 18.08
C THR A 300 3.62 -13.38 19.51
N TYR A 301 2.59 -13.19 20.31
CA TYR A 301 2.48 -13.66 21.68
C TYR A 301 1.33 -14.67 21.73
N ILE A 302 1.68 -15.93 21.93
CA ILE A 302 0.68 -16.99 22.12
C ILE A 302 0.40 -17.07 23.62
N VAL A 303 -0.81 -16.69 24.00
CA VAL A 303 -1.23 -16.57 25.40
C VAL A 303 -1.91 -17.86 25.86
N PRO A 304 -1.86 -18.23 27.15
CA PRO A 304 -2.65 -19.33 27.69
C PRO A 304 -4.14 -19.17 27.37
N ALA A 305 -4.91 -20.26 27.43
CA ALA A 305 -6.37 -20.13 27.42
C ALA A 305 -6.80 -19.30 28.65
N LEU A 306 -7.37 -18.12 28.40
CA LEU A 306 -7.84 -17.19 29.41
C LEU A 306 -9.37 -17.30 29.48
N THR A 307 -9.91 -17.47 30.69
CA THR A 307 -11.37 -17.56 30.88
C THR A 307 -12.07 -16.22 30.70
N SER A 308 -11.34 -15.11 30.84
CA SER A 308 -11.85 -13.74 30.74
C SER A 308 -11.74 -13.13 29.34
N CYS A 309 -10.98 -13.75 28.42
CA CYS A 309 -10.68 -13.17 27.12
C CYS A 309 -11.37 -13.99 26.02
N THR A 310 -12.33 -13.38 25.35
CA THR A 310 -13.13 -14.06 24.31
C THR A 310 -12.53 -13.94 22.90
N ALA A 311 -11.52 -13.08 22.72
CA ALA A 311 -10.87 -12.89 21.42
C ALA A 311 -9.99 -14.09 21.07
N VAL A 312 -10.13 -14.57 19.83
CA VAL A 312 -9.30 -15.65 19.25
C VAL A 312 -7.87 -15.14 18.98
N GLY A 313 -7.78 -13.92 18.47
CA GLY A 313 -6.56 -13.18 18.25
C GLY A 313 -6.85 -11.68 18.18
N PHE A 314 -5.78 -10.89 18.22
CA PHE A 314 -5.84 -9.45 18.00
C PHE A 314 -4.45 -8.94 17.62
N SER A 315 -4.40 -7.96 16.73
CA SER A 315 -3.16 -7.29 16.34
C SER A 315 -3.20 -5.80 16.66
N SER A 316 -2.11 -5.28 17.23
CA SER A 316 -1.88 -3.86 17.44
C SER A 316 -0.45 -3.49 17.07
N GLY A 317 -0.29 -2.61 16.06
CA GLY A 317 1.00 -2.19 15.56
C GLY A 317 1.83 -3.37 15.04
N ASN A 318 2.98 -3.63 15.68
CA ASN A 318 3.90 -4.73 15.35
C ASN A 318 3.66 -6.00 16.18
N THR A 319 2.58 -6.03 16.95
CA THR A 319 2.31 -7.07 17.95
C THR A 319 1.04 -7.81 17.60
N VAL A 320 1.08 -9.13 17.70
CA VAL A 320 -0.04 -10.07 17.55
C VAL A 320 -0.22 -10.84 18.84
N TYR A 321 -1.46 -11.02 19.24
CA TYR A 321 -1.87 -11.92 20.30
C TYR A 321 -2.71 -13.04 19.72
N ILE A 322 -2.44 -14.28 20.13
CA ILE A 322 -3.23 -15.44 19.73
C ILE A 322 -3.53 -16.25 20.98
N ALA A 323 -4.81 -16.55 21.22
CA ALA A 323 -5.20 -17.44 22.28
C ALA A 323 -4.72 -18.87 21.97
N GLY A 324 -4.00 -19.49 22.90
CA GLY A 324 -3.31 -20.75 22.68
C GLY A 324 -4.21 -21.94 22.28
N ALA A 325 -5.50 -21.89 22.64
CA ALA A 325 -6.50 -22.85 22.18
C ALA A 325 -6.65 -22.87 20.65
N PHE A 326 -6.33 -21.76 19.98
CA PHE A 326 -6.38 -21.58 18.54
C PHE A 326 -4.99 -21.59 17.89
N ALA A 327 -3.92 -21.80 18.66
CA ALA A 327 -2.56 -21.87 18.14
C ALA A 327 -2.08 -23.32 17.90
N SER A 328 -2.84 -24.36 18.32
CA SER A 328 -2.46 -25.76 18.07
C SER A 328 -3.18 -26.36 16.88
N SER A 329 -2.41 -27.07 16.06
CA SER A 329 -2.93 -28.00 15.06
C SER A 329 -3.70 -29.17 15.69
N THR A 330 -3.45 -29.52 16.95
CA THR A 330 -4.12 -30.64 17.63
C THR A 330 -5.50 -30.27 18.16
N THR A 331 -5.66 -29.06 18.69
CA THR A 331 -6.92 -28.59 19.28
C THR A 331 -7.83 -27.93 18.27
N ALA A 332 -7.27 -27.37 17.18
CA ALA A 332 -8.02 -26.62 16.18
C ALA A 332 -7.51 -26.88 14.75
N PRO A 333 -7.47 -28.13 14.24
CA PRO A 333 -6.78 -28.54 13.00
C PRO A 333 -7.23 -27.82 11.72
N ASN A 334 -8.38 -27.15 11.75
CA ASN A 334 -8.89 -26.38 10.62
C ASN A 334 -8.75 -24.86 10.79
N ASP A 335 -8.60 -24.36 12.02
CA ASP A 335 -8.60 -22.93 12.32
C ASP A 335 -7.22 -22.35 12.63
N TYR A 336 -6.30 -23.16 13.15
CA TYR A 336 -5.06 -22.63 13.74
C TYR A 336 -4.20 -21.81 12.77
N LEU A 337 -3.96 -22.32 11.56
CA LEU A 337 -3.19 -21.58 10.54
C LEU A 337 -3.91 -20.32 10.07
N ASN A 338 -5.24 -20.30 10.10
CA ASN A 338 -5.99 -19.13 9.68
C ASN A 338 -5.74 -17.97 10.63
N VAL A 339 -5.77 -18.22 11.94
CA VAL A 339 -5.53 -17.18 12.94
C VAL A 339 -4.13 -16.58 12.76
N PHE A 340 -3.09 -17.40 12.54
CA PHE A 340 -1.77 -16.85 12.25
C PHE A 340 -1.74 -15.99 10.98
N LYS A 341 -2.36 -16.44 9.88
CA LYS A 341 -2.42 -15.67 8.63
C LYS A 341 -3.16 -14.35 8.84
N HIS A 342 -4.31 -14.39 9.50
CA HIS A 342 -5.15 -13.24 9.80
C HIS A 342 -4.39 -12.20 10.63
N GLU A 343 -3.89 -12.60 11.79
CA GLU A 343 -3.27 -11.67 12.72
C GLU A 343 -1.92 -11.15 12.21
N LEU A 344 -1.10 -12.00 11.57
CA LEU A 344 0.14 -11.52 10.93
C LEU A 344 -0.15 -10.66 9.70
N GLY A 345 -1.30 -10.86 9.04
CA GLY A 345 -1.82 -10.00 7.98
C GLY A 345 -1.97 -8.56 8.47
N HIS A 346 -2.50 -8.35 9.67
CA HIS A 346 -2.57 -7.02 10.28
C HIS A 346 -1.20 -6.40 10.53
N ASN A 347 -0.18 -7.17 10.95
CA ASN A 347 1.19 -6.64 11.11
C ASN A 347 1.85 -6.19 9.80
N ILE A 348 1.39 -6.69 8.65
CA ILE A 348 1.82 -6.23 7.32
C ILE A 348 0.84 -5.21 6.71
N GLY A 349 -0.08 -4.69 7.52
CA GLY A 349 -0.96 -3.58 7.18
C GLY A 349 -2.27 -3.97 6.50
N LEU A 350 -2.62 -5.25 6.45
CA LEU A 350 -3.92 -5.67 5.91
C LEU A 350 -5.04 -5.31 6.89
N SER A 351 -6.15 -4.84 6.35
CA SER A 351 -7.38 -4.59 7.12
C SER A 351 -8.28 -5.84 7.01
N HIS A 352 -9.44 -5.85 7.66
CA HIS A 352 -10.35 -7.00 7.53
C HIS A 352 -10.90 -7.09 6.10
N SER A 353 -11.39 -8.25 5.70
CA SER A 353 -12.13 -8.40 4.45
C SER A 353 -13.58 -8.80 4.67
N GLY A 354 -14.48 -7.90 4.29
CA GLY A 354 -15.88 -7.96 4.67
C GLY A 354 -16.86 -8.31 3.55
N ARG A 355 -18.12 -8.46 3.94
CA ARG A 355 -19.28 -8.56 3.04
C ARG A 355 -20.52 -8.00 3.76
N GLY A 356 -21.17 -7.01 3.15
CA GLY A 356 -22.26 -6.28 3.81
C GLY A 356 -21.79 -5.66 5.13
N ASP A 357 -22.56 -5.85 6.20
CA ASP A 357 -22.25 -5.30 7.53
C ASP A 357 -21.27 -6.17 8.35
N ASN A 358 -20.82 -7.30 7.79
CA ASN A 358 -19.87 -8.18 8.47
C ASN A 358 -18.44 -7.93 7.98
N ALA A 359 -17.60 -7.37 8.86
CA ALA A 359 -16.19 -7.11 8.58
C ALA A 359 -15.38 -8.38 8.26
N TYR A 360 -15.85 -9.55 8.68
CA TYR A 360 -15.24 -10.86 8.38
C TYR A 360 -16.00 -11.64 7.29
N GLY A 361 -16.92 -10.99 6.59
CA GLY A 361 -17.85 -11.63 5.67
C GLY A 361 -17.24 -12.14 4.36
N ASP A 362 -15.98 -11.83 4.05
CA ASP A 362 -15.28 -12.40 2.89
C ASP A 362 -14.75 -13.81 3.22
N GLY A 363 -15.49 -14.84 2.82
CA GLY A 363 -15.06 -16.24 2.94
C GLY A 363 -13.92 -16.64 2.00
N SER A 364 -13.41 -15.74 1.15
CA SER A 364 -12.33 -16.01 0.19
C SER A 364 -10.97 -15.41 0.57
N ASP A 365 -10.88 -14.80 1.76
CA ASP A 365 -9.68 -14.14 2.27
C ASP A 365 -9.45 -14.52 3.75
N PRO A 366 -8.21 -14.86 4.18
CA PRO A 366 -7.90 -15.06 5.59
C PRO A 366 -8.21 -13.87 6.50
N MET A 367 -8.17 -12.64 6.00
CA MET A 367 -8.59 -11.40 6.69
C MET A 367 -10.11 -11.29 6.84
N GLY A 368 -10.88 -12.15 6.16
CA GLY A 368 -12.28 -12.40 6.45
C GLY A 368 -12.43 -13.65 7.30
N TYR A 369 -12.97 -14.72 6.73
CA TYR A 369 -13.16 -15.99 7.44
C TYR A 369 -12.79 -17.22 6.59
N CYS A 370 -11.64 -17.17 5.93
CA CYS A 370 -11.21 -18.26 5.07
C CYS A 370 -10.06 -19.09 5.66
N GLN A 371 -10.38 -20.31 6.10
CA GLN A 371 -9.42 -21.16 6.81
C GLN A 371 -8.18 -21.56 5.98
N ARG A 372 -8.41 -21.92 4.70
CA ARG A 372 -7.37 -22.46 3.81
C ARG A 372 -7.49 -21.87 2.40
N CYS A 373 -7.33 -20.55 2.32
CA CYS A 373 -7.14 -19.87 1.06
C CYS A 373 -6.07 -18.79 1.14
N LEU A 374 -5.72 -18.28 -0.04
CA LEU A 374 -4.92 -17.08 -0.26
C LEU A 374 -5.70 -15.81 0.04
N TYR A 375 -4.99 -14.73 0.35
CA TYR A 375 -5.55 -13.38 0.31
C TYR A 375 -6.23 -13.09 -1.03
N ASN A 376 -7.29 -12.30 -0.99
CA ASN A 376 -8.02 -11.83 -2.15
C ASN A 376 -7.15 -10.84 -2.97
N ALA A 377 -7.64 -10.50 -4.16
CA ALA A 377 -6.89 -9.66 -5.09
C ALA A 377 -6.55 -8.26 -4.52
N PRO A 378 -7.48 -7.53 -3.88
CA PRO A 378 -7.14 -6.27 -3.21
C PRO A 378 -5.95 -6.37 -2.24
N HIS A 379 -5.96 -7.35 -1.33
CA HIS A 379 -4.88 -7.55 -0.37
C HIS A 379 -3.57 -7.98 -1.03
N MET A 380 -3.62 -8.87 -2.03
CA MET A 380 -2.43 -9.23 -2.80
C MET A 380 -1.85 -8.03 -3.56
N MET A 381 -2.69 -7.13 -4.07
CA MET A 381 -2.25 -5.89 -4.71
C MET A 381 -1.66 -4.91 -3.70
N GLN A 382 -2.28 -4.77 -2.53
CA GLN A 382 -1.77 -3.94 -1.44
C GLN A 382 -0.36 -4.35 -1.01
N LEU A 383 -0.07 -5.65 -0.99
CA LEU A 383 1.26 -6.19 -0.65
C LEU A 383 2.25 -6.15 -1.82
N GLY A 384 1.84 -5.69 -3.00
CA GLY A 384 2.64 -5.74 -4.22
C GLY A 384 2.89 -7.16 -4.75
N TRP A 385 2.16 -8.15 -4.25
CA TRP A 385 2.26 -9.55 -4.67
C TRP A 385 1.51 -9.82 -5.97
N SER A 386 0.51 -8.99 -6.27
CA SER A 386 -0.26 -8.99 -7.51
C SER A 386 -0.27 -7.58 -8.12
N LYS A 387 -0.50 -7.50 -9.43
CA LYS A 387 -0.66 -6.24 -10.18
C LYS A 387 -1.87 -6.33 -11.11
N PRO A 388 -2.51 -5.20 -11.42
CA PRO A 388 -3.59 -5.18 -12.39
C PRO A 388 -3.13 -5.74 -13.73
N TYR A 389 -3.89 -6.66 -14.30
CA TYR A 389 -3.78 -7.06 -15.69
C TYR A 389 -4.30 -5.95 -16.61
N ALA A 390 -5.42 -5.35 -16.23
CA ALA A 390 -6.06 -4.24 -16.93
C ALA A 390 -6.64 -3.24 -15.94
N THR A 391 -6.68 -1.98 -16.37
CA THR A 391 -7.29 -0.86 -15.64
C THR A 391 -8.34 -0.20 -16.52
N LEU A 392 -9.56 -0.07 -16.02
CA LEU A 392 -10.70 0.52 -16.71
C LEU A 392 -11.22 1.75 -15.96
N SER A 393 -11.78 2.71 -16.70
CA SER A 393 -12.39 3.94 -16.20
C SER A 393 -13.59 4.31 -17.08
N GLY A 394 -14.24 5.44 -16.80
CA GLY A 394 -15.37 5.94 -17.59
C GLY A 394 -15.04 6.21 -19.05
N THR A 395 -13.76 6.41 -19.39
CA THR A 395 -13.31 6.58 -20.78
C THR A 395 -13.34 5.27 -21.58
N GLN A 396 -13.05 4.13 -20.94
CA GLN A 396 -13.11 2.79 -21.56
C GLN A 396 -14.48 2.12 -21.39
N LEU A 397 -15.34 2.65 -20.51
CA LEU A 397 -16.67 2.11 -20.22
C LEU A 397 -17.76 3.16 -20.48
N PRO A 398 -18.12 3.43 -21.76
CA PRO A 398 -19.30 4.23 -22.07
C PRO A 398 -20.57 3.59 -21.51
N PRO A 399 -21.56 4.38 -21.05
CA PRO A 399 -22.84 3.85 -20.56
C PRO A 399 -23.55 2.97 -21.60
N GLY A 400 -24.04 1.81 -21.15
CA GLY A 400 -24.80 0.85 -21.96
C GLY A 400 -23.96 0.03 -22.95
N VAL A 401 -22.65 0.27 -23.03
CA VAL A 401 -21.75 -0.46 -23.94
C VAL A 401 -20.89 -1.43 -23.12
N PRO A 402 -21.07 -2.75 -23.28
CA PRO A 402 -20.18 -3.72 -22.65
C PRO A 402 -18.75 -3.59 -23.18
N SER A 403 -17.78 -3.80 -22.30
CA SER A 403 -16.38 -3.92 -22.70
C SER A 403 -16.17 -5.08 -23.67
N ASP A 404 -15.05 -5.04 -24.39
CA ASP A 404 -14.51 -6.24 -25.02
C ASP A 404 -14.30 -7.36 -23.98
N PRO A 405 -14.31 -8.64 -24.39
CA PRO A 405 -14.03 -9.75 -23.49
C PRO A 405 -12.64 -9.62 -22.86
N ILE A 406 -12.56 -9.75 -21.54
CA ILE A 406 -11.31 -9.72 -20.79
C ILE A 406 -11.07 -11.10 -20.18
N THR A 407 -9.95 -11.72 -20.52
CA THR A 407 -9.55 -13.02 -19.95
C THR A 407 -8.77 -12.80 -18.66
N ILE A 408 -9.36 -13.20 -17.54
CA ILE A 408 -8.77 -13.18 -16.20
C ILE A 408 -8.27 -14.59 -15.87
N ALA A 409 -6.97 -14.76 -15.70
CA ALA A 409 -6.42 -16.02 -15.21
C ALA A 409 -6.65 -16.17 -13.71
N ALA A 410 -6.65 -17.42 -13.22
CA ALA A 410 -6.80 -17.69 -11.79
C ALA A 410 -5.70 -16.96 -11.00
N LEU A 411 -6.08 -16.37 -9.86
CA LEU A 411 -5.18 -15.59 -9.00
C LEU A 411 -3.97 -16.42 -8.54
N THR A 412 -4.15 -17.73 -8.37
CA THR A 412 -3.09 -18.70 -8.03
C THR A 412 -2.09 -18.93 -9.17
N ALA A 413 -2.45 -18.66 -10.42
CA ALA A 413 -1.64 -19.00 -11.59
C ALA A 413 -0.66 -17.90 -12.00
N ARG A 414 -1.02 -16.62 -11.79
CA ARG A 414 -0.22 -15.48 -12.26
C ARG A 414 -0.37 -14.27 -11.35
N ARG A 415 0.71 -13.48 -11.26
CA ARG A 415 0.73 -12.22 -10.49
C ARG A 415 0.03 -11.05 -11.18
N ASN A 416 -0.18 -11.09 -12.49
CA ASN A 416 -0.83 -10.01 -13.23
C ASN A 416 -2.20 -10.49 -13.71
N THR A 417 -3.17 -10.55 -12.80
CA THR A 417 -4.49 -11.15 -13.06
C THR A 417 -5.68 -10.26 -12.77
N PRO A 418 -5.72 -9.46 -11.69
CA PRO A 418 -6.93 -8.71 -11.37
C PRO A 418 -7.22 -7.63 -12.42
N VAL A 419 -8.50 -7.35 -12.63
CA VAL A 419 -8.94 -6.17 -13.39
C VAL A 419 -9.37 -5.11 -12.39
N VAL A 420 -8.85 -3.90 -12.53
CA VAL A 420 -9.20 -2.76 -11.67
C VAL A 420 -10.08 -1.81 -12.45
N ILE A 421 -11.17 -1.37 -11.84
CA ILE A 421 -12.11 -0.43 -12.43
C ILE A 421 -12.25 0.75 -11.48
N TYR A 422 -11.97 1.95 -11.98
CA TYR A 422 -12.18 3.19 -11.26
C TYR A 422 -13.53 3.79 -11.68
N PRO A 423 -14.53 3.85 -10.77
CA PRO A 423 -15.85 4.41 -11.07
C PRO A 423 -15.83 5.95 -11.04
N ASP A 424 -14.92 6.57 -11.82
CA ASP A 424 -14.72 8.01 -11.93
C ASP A 424 -15.90 8.78 -12.55
N TRP A 425 -16.92 8.06 -13.01
CA TRP A 425 -18.17 8.60 -13.51
C TRP A 425 -19.27 8.80 -12.46
N LEU A 426 -19.06 8.32 -11.23
CA LEU A 426 -20.04 8.51 -10.19
C LEU A 426 -20.11 10.01 -9.82
N PRO A 427 -21.32 10.58 -9.67
CA PRO A 427 -21.45 11.94 -9.19
C PRO A 427 -20.90 12.04 -7.76
N SER A 428 -20.45 13.22 -7.33
CA SER A 428 -19.97 13.43 -5.96
C SER A 428 -21.03 13.20 -4.87
N SER A 429 -22.30 13.11 -5.24
CA SER A 429 -23.43 12.74 -4.37
C SER A 429 -23.73 11.24 -4.35
N ALA A 430 -22.97 10.42 -5.08
CA ALA A 430 -23.08 8.98 -5.02
C ALA A 430 -22.72 8.47 -3.61
N ASP A 431 -23.01 7.19 -3.38
CA ASP A 431 -22.64 6.52 -2.14
C ASP A 431 -21.15 6.76 -1.82
N ALA A 432 -20.90 7.35 -0.66
CA ALA A 432 -19.56 7.70 -0.18
C ALA A 432 -18.64 6.46 -0.12
N ALA A 433 -19.21 5.27 0.06
CA ALA A 433 -18.50 4.00 0.05
C ALA A 433 -17.77 3.73 -1.29
N TYR A 434 -18.27 4.27 -2.39
CA TYR A 434 -17.73 4.06 -3.74
C TYR A 434 -16.89 5.24 -4.25
N LEU A 435 -17.06 6.42 -3.67
CA LEU A 435 -16.24 7.59 -4.00
C LEU A 435 -14.82 7.39 -3.46
N GLY A 436 -13.83 7.37 -4.36
CA GLY A 436 -12.45 7.08 -3.99
C GLY A 436 -12.15 5.60 -3.75
N SER A 437 -13.07 4.71 -4.15
CA SER A 437 -12.86 3.26 -4.18
C SER A 437 -12.59 2.78 -5.60
N ALA A 438 -11.95 1.61 -5.72
CA ALA A 438 -11.86 0.84 -6.95
C ALA A 438 -12.69 -0.43 -6.84
N ILE A 439 -13.16 -0.94 -7.98
CA ILE A 439 -13.72 -2.27 -8.11
C ILE A 439 -12.64 -3.20 -8.67
N VAL A 440 -12.35 -4.28 -7.96
CA VAL A 440 -11.33 -5.26 -8.33
C VAL A 440 -12.03 -6.57 -8.68
N LEU A 441 -11.83 -7.03 -9.91
CA LEU A 441 -12.30 -8.33 -10.38
C LEU A 441 -11.16 -9.33 -10.29
N SER A 442 -11.41 -10.50 -9.71
CA SER A 442 -10.43 -11.59 -9.69
C SER A 442 -11.09 -12.95 -9.83
N TYR A 443 -10.42 -13.87 -10.52
CA TYR A 443 -10.90 -15.23 -10.72
C TYR A 443 -10.17 -16.18 -9.77
N ARG A 444 -10.91 -17.02 -9.04
CA ARG A 444 -10.35 -17.96 -8.06
C ARG A 444 -10.73 -19.40 -8.40
N MET A 445 -9.90 -20.33 -7.94
CA MET A 445 -10.11 -21.77 -8.09
C MET A 445 -9.58 -22.48 -6.86
N ARG A 446 -10.24 -23.57 -6.46
CA ARG A 446 -9.85 -24.43 -5.36
C ARG A 446 -8.66 -25.32 -5.74
N VAL A 447 -7.47 -24.72 -5.80
CA VAL A 447 -6.21 -25.41 -6.13
C VAL A 447 -5.06 -24.94 -5.25
N GLY A 448 -4.12 -25.84 -4.94
CA GLY A 448 -2.94 -25.50 -4.14
C GLY A 448 -3.31 -24.97 -2.75
N GLN A 449 -2.85 -23.77 -2.41
CA GLN A 449 -3.15 -23.12 -1.12
C GLN A 449 -4.58 -22.54 -1.03
N ASP A 450 -5.35 -22.57 -2.12
CA ASP A 450 -6.79 -22.27 -2.17
C ASP A 450 -7.70 -23.49 -1.95
N ILE A 451 -7.17 -24.61 -1.46
CA ILE A 451 -7.93 -25.87 -1.33
C ILE A 451 -9.18 -25.77 -0.41
N GLY A 452 -9.21 -24.82 0.52
CA GLY A 452 -10.37 -24.56 1.38
C GLY A 452 -11.21 -23.36 0.97
N LEU A 453 -11.03 -22.86 -0.25
CA LEU A 453 -11.88 -21.81 -0.82
C LEU A 453 -13.35 -22.30 -0.85
N PRO A 454 -14.34 -21.56 -0.32
CA PRO A 454 -15.74 -21.99 -0.32
C PRO A 454 -16.32 -22.18 -1.73
N ASP A 455 -17.35 -23.03 -1.85
CA ASP A 455 -17.93 -23.41 -3.15
C ASP A 455 -18.40 -22.19 -3.98
N GLU A 456 -18.89 -21.12 -3.32
CA GLU A 456 -19.35 -19.92 -4.04
C GLU A 456 -18.21 -19.21 -4.79
N PHE A 457 -16.97 -19.32 -4.32
CA PHE A 457 -15.79 -18.67 -4.91
C PHE A 457 -15.00 -19.58 -5.85
N ASP A 458 -15.19 -20.90 -5.79
CA ASP A 458 -14.48 -21.85 -6.64
C ASP A 458 -14.97 -21.77 -8.09
N GLY A 459 -14.05 -21.42 -9.00
CA GLY A 459 -14.38 -21.25 -10.40
C GLY A 459 -15.29 -20.04 -10.64
N ALA A 460 -15.28 -19.04 -9.76
CA ALA A 460 -16.06 -17.82 -9.87
C ALA A 460 -15.18 -16.56 -9.94
N VAL A 461 -15.77 -15.46 -10.39
CA VAL A 461 -15.16 -14.13 -10.36
C VAL A 461 -15.67 -13.38 -9.12
N SER A 462 -14.77 -13.09 -8.18
CA SER A 462 -15.05 -12.20 -7.06
C SER A 462 -15.01 -10.75 -7.53
N VAL A 463 -15.97 -9.97 -7.08
CA VAL A 463 -16.07 -8.52 -7.32
C VAL A 463 -15.89 -7.82 -5.98
N HIS A 464 -14.71 -7.27 -5.77
CA HIS A 464 -14.36 -6.56 -4.53
C HIS A 464 -14.45 -5.06 -4.72
N ARG A 465 -14.98 -4.35 -3.74
CA ARG A 465 -14.76 -2.92 -3.55
C ARG A 465 -13.57 -2.75 -2.60
N ALA A 466 -12.63 -1.90 -2.96
CA ALA A 466 -11.44 -1.62 -2.16
C ALA A 466 -11.04 -0.13 -2.30
N PRO A 467 -10.20 0.42 -1.42
CA PRO A 467 -9.66 1.77 -1.59
C PRO A 467 -9.00 1.95 -2.96
N ALA A 468 -9.21 3.09 -3.65
CA ALA A 468 -8.64 3.33 -4.97
C ALA A 468 -7.11 3.34 -4.95
N VAL A 469 -6.52 3.78 -3.84
CA VAL A 469 -5.08 3.69 -3.59
C VAL A 469 -4.83 2.53 -2.66
N MET A 470 -4.48 1.38 -3.26
CA MET A 470 -4.11 0.18 -2.52
C MET A 470 -2.95 0.49 -1.57
N GLY A 471 -3.14 0.22 -0.28
CA GLY A 471 -2.17 0.56 0.79
C GLY A 471 -2.50 1.81 1.60
N MET A 472 -3.50 2.60 1.19
CA MET A 472 -4.17 3.53 2.12
C MET A 472 -5.27 2.73 2.82
N GLY A 473 -5.05 2.42 4.10
CA GLY A 473 -5.86 1.48 4.88
C GLY A 473 -7.37 1.58 4.64
N GLY A 474 -8.04 0.43 4.73
CA GLY A 474 -9.45 0.27 4.44
C GLY A 474 -9.75 -1.17 4.06
N ASP A 475 -10.87 -1.67 4.57
CA ASP A 475 -11.28 -3.05 4.37
C ASP A 475 -11.77 -3.28 2.92
N PRO A 476 -11.23 -4.26 2.18
CA PRO A 476 -11.89 -4.72 0.96
C PRO A 476 -13.19 -5.47 1.28
N TYR A 477 -14.25 -5.14 0.55
CA TYR A 477 -15.56 -5.78 0.68
C TYR A 477 -15.92 -6.56 -0.58
N VAL A 478 -16.40 -7.80 -0.44
CA VAL A 478 -17.03 -8.54 -1.54
C VAL A 478 -18.40 -7.93 -1.82
N GLU A 479 -18.55 -7.33 -2.99
CA GLU A 479 -19.83 -6.79 -3.47
C GLU A 479 -20.65 -7.88 -4.18
N ALA A 480 -19.97 -8.78 -4.89
CA ALA A 480 -20.61 -9.90 -5.58
C ALA A 480 -19.63 -11.04 -5.86
N VAL A 481 -20.18 -12.23 -6.07
CA VAL A 481 -19.46 -13.39 -6.61
C VAL A 481 -20.21 -13.89 -7.84
N VAL A 482 -19.52 -13.95 -8.97
CA VAL A 482 -20.14 -14.24 -10.26
C VAL A 482 -19.63 -15.59 -10.77
N ALA A 483 -20.48 -16.60 -10.64
CA ALA A 483 -20.22 -17.92 -11.23
C ALA A 483 -20.09 -17.81 -12.77
N LYS A 484 -19.45 -18.80 -13.40
CA LYS A 484 -19.36 -18.84 -14.87
C LYS A 484 -20.74 -18.97 -15.52
N GLY A 485 -20.97 -18.21 -16.57
CA GLY A 485 -22.30 -18.01 -17.17
C GLY A 485 -23.21 -17.09 -16.37
N GLY A 486 -22.76 -16.59 -15.23
CA GLY A 486 -23.50 -15.72 -14.34
C GLY A 486 -23.34 -14.23 -14.65
N ARG A 487 -24.14 -13.44 -13.94
CA ARG A 487 -24.15 -11.99 -13.99
C ARG A 487 -24.39 -11.43 -12.59
N ALA A 488 -23.73 -10.33 -12.24
CA ALA A 488 -24.01 -9.55 -11.04
C ALA A 488 -24.08 -8.06 -11.34
N VAL A 489 -24.81 -7.34 -10.48
CA VAL A 489 -24.93 -5.88 -10.54
C VAL A 489 -24.32 -5.29 -9.28
N VAL A 490 -23.35 -4.39 -9.47
CA VAL A 490 -22.74 -3.61 -8.40
C VAL A 490 -23.40 -2.24 -8.41
N ALA A 491 -24.55 -2.15 -7.74
CA ALA A 491 -25.45 -1.01 -7.86
C ALA A 491 -24.78 0.31 -7.47
N GLY A 492 -23.96 0.32 -6.41
CA GLY A 492 -23.24 1.50 -5.95
C GLY A 492 -22.19 2.01 -6.95
N ALA A 493 -21.63 1.14 -7.78
CA ALA A 493 -20.71 1.51 -8.87
C ALA A 493 -21.40 1.78 -10.21
N ARG A 494 -22.71 1.52 -10.31
CA ARG A 494 -23.48 1.47 -11.57
C ARG A 494 -22.84 0.54 -12.61
N LEU A 495 -22.42 -0.65 -12.17
CA LEU A 495 -21.76 -1.65 -13.00
C LEU A 495 -22.56 -2.95 -13.09
N VAL A 496 -22.46 -3.59 -14.25
CA VAL A 496 -22.86 -4.97 -14.48
C VAL A 496 -21.61 -5.75 -14.86
N VAL A 497 -21.35 -6.84 -14.13
CA VAL A 497 -20.29 -7.79 -14.42
C VAL A 497 -20.93 -9.08 -14.90
N SER A 498 -20.43 -9.61 -16.02
CA SER A 498 -20.87 -10.89 -16.57
C SER A 498 -19.66 -11.78 -16.82
N VAL A 499 -19.84 -13.08 -16.61
CA VAL A 499 -18.81 -14.09 -16.83
C VAL A 499 -19.34 -15.06 -17.86
N ALA A 500 -18.59 -15.28 -18.94
CA ALA A 500 -18.98 -16.23 -19.96
C ALA A 500 -19.12 -17.66 -19.39
N PRO A 501 -19.98 -18.52 -19.97
CA PRO A 501 -20.07 -19.92 -19.61
C PRO A 501 -18.70 -20.63 -19.74
N PRO A 502 -18.43 -21.68 -18.94
CA PRO A 502 -17.19 -22.43 -19.06
C PRO A 502 -17.15 -23.15 -20.41
N THR A 503 -16.00 -23.09 -21.08
CA THR A 503 -15.62 -24.06 -22.11
C THR A 503 -14.56 -25.01 -21.54
N GLN A 504 -14.38 -26.19 -22.11
CA GLN A 504 -13.31 -27.11 -21.67
C GLN A 504 -11.92 -26.46 -21.71
N ALA A 505 -11.69 -25.49 -22.62
CA ALA A 505 -10.44 -24.75 -22.72
C ALA A 505 -10.26 -23.66 -21.64
N THR A 506 -11.29 -23.32 -20.86
CA THR A 506 -11.30 -22.18 -19.93
C THR A 506 -11.57 -22.59 -18.48
N LEU A 507 -11.03 -23.72 -18.04
CA LEU A 507 -11.13 -24.08 -16.62
C LEU A 507 -10.22 -23.18 -15.75
N SER A 508 -9.04 -22.82 -16.24
CA SER A 508 -8.04 -21.99 -15.52
C SER A 508 -8.17 -20.47 -15.72
N VAL A 509 -9.15 -20.02 -16.51
CA VAL A 509 -9.42 -18.62 -16.79
C VAL A 509 -10.92 -18.34 -16.75
N ALA A 510 -11.30 -17.10 -16.47
CA ALA A 510 -12.64 -16.57 -16.71
C ALA A 510 -12.59 -15.54 -17.83
N VAL A 511 -13.61 -15.52 -18.68
CA VAL A 511 -13.80 -14.45 -19.68
C VAL A 511 -14.90 -13.55 -19.17
N VAL A 512 -14.57 -12.29 -18.88
CA VAL A 512 -15.50 -11.32 -18.29
C VAL A 512 -15.82 -10.21 -19.26
N ARG A 513 -17.04 -9.68 -19.17
CA ARG A 513 -17.41 -8.39 -19.75
C ARG A 513 -17.97 -7.50 -18.65
N VAL A 514 -17.60 -6.22 -18.71
CA VAL A 514 -18.04 -5.20 -17.77
C VAL A 514 -18.84 -4.16 -18.53
N CYS A 515 -19.99 -3.78 -18.02
CA CYS A 515 -20.79 -2.71 -18.60
C CYS A 515 -21.19 -1.72 -17.51
N ARG A 516 -20.93 -0.44 -17.76
CA ARG A 516 -21.44 0.67 -16.95
C ARG A 516 -22.83 1.05 -17.45
N TYR A 517 -23.75 1.41 -16.55
CA TYR A 517 -25.03 2.01 -16.93
C TYR A 517 -25.19 3.44 -16.38
N ALA A 518 -25.96 4.27 -17.07
CA ALA A 518 -26.25 5.64 -16.64
C ALA A 518 -27.45 5.70 -15.70
N VAL A 519 -28.56 5.06 -16.09
CA VAL A 519 -29.85 5.13 -15.40
C VAL A 519 -30.27 3.75 -14.88
N SER A 520 -30.20 2.72 -15.73
CA SER A 520 -30.68 1.38 -15.39
C SER A 520 -29.76 0.27 -15.91
N GLN A 521 -29.63 -0.80 -15.13
CA GLN A 521 -28.92 -2.02 -15.52
C GLN A 521 -29.44 -2.68 -16.81
N ALA A 522 -30.64 -2.30 -17.28
CA ALA A 522 -31.22 -2.76 -18.54
C ALA A 522 -30.47 -2.22 -19.78
N GLU A 523 -29.72 -1.12 -19.63
CA GLU A 523 -28.84 -0.58 -20.69
C GLU A 523 -27.72 -1.56 -21.04
N CYS A 524 -27.31 -2.39 -20.09
CA CYS A 524 -26.25 -3.37 -20.27
C CYS A 524 -26.79 -4.67 -20.85
N VAL A 525 -27.03 -4.68 -22.16
CA VAL A 525 -27.37 -5.88 -22.93
C VAL A 525 -26.08 -6.61 -23.25
N ILE A 526 -25.78 -7.66 -22.48
CA ILE A 526 -24.63 -8.52 -22.73
C ILE A 526 -25.15 -9.77 -23.43
N ALA A 527 -24.78 -9.92 -24.70
CA ALA A 527 -25.15 -11.05 -25.54
C ALA A 527 -24.40 -12.33 -25.15
#